data_AF-A0A973UZT3-F1
#
_entry.id   AF-A0A973UZT3-F1
#
_cell.length_a   1.000
_cell.length_b   1.000
_cell.length_c   1.000
_cell.angle_alpha   90.00
_cell.angle_beta   90.00
_cell.angle_gamma   90.00
#
_symmetry.space_group_name_H-M   'P 1'
#
loop_
_entity.id
_entity.type
_entity.pdbx_description
1 polymer ?
#
loop_
_entity_poly.entity_id
_entity_poly.type
_entity_poly.pdbx_seq_one_letter_code
_entity_poly.pdbx_strand_id
1 'polypeptide(L)'
;MEPPVAPVRRLLSLFIAGFSAMLGVGLIFGAQTAGPNARTSYAVVIFGVQVLFVLAWTMAMRPPGMKIVAAAGLLTAVAADFAAVYPDVAGLGPLALAAVAGFIVGFVGQMISGEARMRVTESLGATLLVVIGVVSFASLIVLTRIPQGTQAIVVCLTATGVALLVARLLDTVAPVPRIAAQVPRGSLGVVAGAMAGTLAATIWGSYLVGFGPKEAAFIGLAAAGAGVLADLAVGFAEAGRELAGDPPTMWLARHMQGPLGGFALAAPVAYAVSVIFLT
;
A
#
# COMPACT_ATOMS: atom_id res chain seq x y z
N MET A 1 14.98 -2.62 -32.91
CA MET A 1 15.44 -3.77 -32.09
C MET A 1 14.35 -4.03 -31.07
N GLU A 2 13.85 -5.26 -30.98
CA GLU A 2 12.80 -5.60 -30.02
C GLU A 2 13.39 -5.56 -28.61
N PRO A 3 12.76 -4.85 -27.65
CA PRO A 3 13.30 -4.75 -26.30
C PRO A 3 13.35 -6.14 -25.63
N PRO A 4 14.42 -6.45 -24.87
CA PRO A 4 14.60 -7.76 -24.28
C PRO A 4 13.46 -8.11 -23.31
N VAL A 5 13.02 -9.37 -23.36
CA VAL A 5 11.97 -9.89 -22.48
C VAL A 5 12.52 -10.04 -21.06
N ALA A 6 11.83 -9.45 -20.07
CA ALA A 6 12.28 -9.50 -18.68
C ALA A 6 12.23 -10.94 -18.13
N PRO A 7 13.28 -11.45 -17.45
CA PRO A 7 13.25 -12.81 -16.90
C PRO A 7 12.32 -12.89 -15.69
N VAL A 8 11.46 -13.92 -15.65
CA VAL A 8 10.62 -14.20 -14.48
C VAL A 8 11.44 -14.96 -13.44
N ARG A 9 11.64 -14.34 -12.29
CA ARG A 9 12.39 -14.94 -11.17
C ARG A 9 11.42 -15.59 -10.19
N ARG A 10 11.17 -16.89 -10.33
CA ARG A 10 10.16 -17.63 -9.53
C ARG A 10 10.32 -17.48 -8.02
N LEU A 11 11.55 -17.65 -7.51
CA LEU A 11 11.84 -17.51 -6.07
C LEU A 11 11.52 -16.10 -5.55
N LEU A 12 11.75 -15.09 -6.37
CA LEU A 12 11.43 -13.72 -6.02
C LEU A 12 9.91 -13.50 -5.98
N SER A 13 9.18 -13.98 -6.97
CA SER A 13 7.71 -13.91 -6.95
C SER A 13 7.15 -14.63 -5.71
N LEU A 14 7.69 -15.79 -5.35
CA LEU A 14 7.31 -16.51 -4.13
C LEU A 14 7.61 -15.71 -2.85
N PHE A 15 8.77 -15.06 -2.77
CA PHE A 15 9.11 -14.19 -1.65
C PHE A 15 8.12 -13.02 -1.50
N ILE A 16 7.76 -12.36 -2.62
CA ILE A 16 6.79 -11.26 -2.60
C ILE A 16 5.40 -11.77 -2.21
N ALA A 17 5.03 -12.97 -2.67
CA ALA A 17 3.79 -13.62 -2.28
C ALA A 17 3.74 -13.86 -0.76
N GLY A 18 4.81 -14.44 -0.20
CA GLY A 18 4.96 -14.67 1.24
C GLY A 18 4.95 -13.38 2.05
N PHE A 19 5.67 -12.34 1.59
CA PHE A 19 5.65 -11.02 2.22
C PHE A 19 4.25 -10.39 2.21
N SER A 20 3.51 -10.50 1.11
CA SER A 20 2.14 -9.98 1.00
C SER A 20 1.19 -10.68 1.98
N ALA A 21 1.28 -12.00 2.08
CA ALA A 21 0.50 -12.77 3.05
C ALA A 21 0.86 -12.41 4.49
N MET A 22 2.16 -12.34 4.80
CA MET A 22 2.65 -11.96 6.13
C MET A 22 2.21 -10.55 6.52
N LEU A 23 2.31 -9.58 5.61
CA LEU A 23 1.89 -8.20 5.84
C LEU A 23 0.38 -8.12 6.09
N GLY A 24 -0.44 -8.79 5.27
CA GLY A 24 -1.89 -8.85 5.46
C GLY A 24 -2.27 -9.47 6.80
N VAL A 25 -1.70 -10.64 7.14
CA VAL A 25 -1.93 -11.31 8.42
C VAL A 25 -1.49 -10.43 9.60
N GLY A 26 -0.31 -9.80 9.52
CA GLY A 26 0.21 -8.92 10.57
C GLY A 26 -0.67 -7.70 10.82
N LEU A 27 -1.14 -7.04 9.75
CA LEU A 27 -2.03 -5.88 9.85
C LEU A 27 -3.41 -6.26 10.41
N ILE A 28 -3.96 -7.40 10.00
CA ILE A 28 -5.26 -7.90 10.49
C ILE A 28 -5.15 -8.33 11.95
N PHE A 29 -4.13 -9.13 12.29
CA PHE A 29 -3.91 -9.60 13.66
C PHE A 29 -3.63 -8.44 14.61
N GLY A 30 -2.85 -7.45 14.17
CA GLY A 30 -2.65 -6.20 14.91
C GLY A 30 -3.98 -5.48 15.19
N ALA A 31 -4.87 -5.38 14.21
CA ALA A 31 -6.17 -4.74 14.40
C ALA A 31 -7.08 -5.52 15.36
N GLN A 32 -7.08 -6.85 15.29
CA GLN A 32 -7.88 -7.72 16.17
C GLN A 32 -7.40 -7.69 17.62
N THR A 33 -6.12 -7.45 17.84
CA THR A 33 -5.51 -7.35 19.18
C THR A 33 -5.50 -5.91 19.72
N ALA A 34 -5.88 -4.93 18.90
CA ALA A 34 -6.04 -3.52 19.26
C ALA A 34 -7.33 -3.27 20.07
N GLY A 35 -7.47 -3.93 21.22
CA GLY A 35 -8.54 -3.60 22.17
C GLY A 35 -8.44 -2.13 22.65
N PRO A 36 -9.44 -1.61 23.38
CA PRO A 36 -9.47 -0.20 23.83
C PRO A 36 -8.19 0.27 24.55
N ASN A 37 -7.52 -0.64 25.28
CA ASN A 37 -6.29 -0.37 26.03
C ASN A 37 -4.98 -0.68 25.25
N ALA A 38 -5.07 -1.26 24.05
CA ALA A 38 -3.95 -1.72 23.23
C ALA A 38 -3.81 -0.94 21.90
N ARG A 39 -4.40 0.26 21.82
CA ARG A 39 -4.35 1.11 20.62
C ARG A 39 -2.93 1.52 20.25
N THR A 40 -2.09 1.78 21.24
CA THR A 40 -0.69 2.16 21.07
C THR A 40 0.13 1.01 20.48
N SER A 41 -0.13 -0.25 20.85
CA SER A 41 0.57 -1.39 20.24
C SER A 41 0.25 -1.55 18.76
N TYR A 42 -1.00 -1.30 18.34
CA TYR A 42 -1.32 -1.33 16.90
C TYR A 42 -0.70 -0.15 16.15
N ALA A 43 -0.68 1.04 16.75
CA ALA A 43 0.03 2.19 16.19
C ALA A 43 1.53 1.89 16.00
N VAL A 44 2.18 1.20 16.92
CA VAL A 44 3.59 0.78 16.76
C VAL A 44 3.78 -0.16 15.56
N VAL A 45 2.84 -1.10 15.33
CA VAL A 45 2.88 -1.98 14.15
C VAL A 45 2.72 -1.17 12.87
N ILE A 46 1.73 -0.26 12.84
CA ILE A 46 1.48 0.63 11.69
C ILE A 46 2.68 1.54 11.42
N PHE A 47 3.27 2.12 12.45
CA PHE A 47 4.49 2.91 12.35
C PHE A 47 5.63 2.11 11.71
N GLY A 48 5.83 0.85 12.14
CA GLY A 48 6.80 -0.04 11.52
C GLY A 48 6.55 -0.24 10.01
N VAL A 49 5.29 -0.44 9.60
CA VAL A 49 4.91 -0.56 8.19
C VAL A 49 5.10 0.75 7.42
N GLN A 50 4.79 1.90 8.02
CA GLN A 50 5.03 3.22 7.43
C GLN A 50 6.51 3.49 7.23
N VAL A 51 7.37 3.14 8.19
CA VAL A 51 8.83 3.24 8.04
C VAL A 51 9.30 2.39 6.87
N LEU A 52 8.84 1.14 6.78
CA LEU A 52 9.15 0.26 5.64
C LEU A 52 8.65 0.87 4.32
N PHE A 53 7.46 1.47 4.31
CA PHE A 53 6.91 2.17 3.14
C PHE A 53 7.80 3.34 2.72
N VAL A 54 8.13 4.25 3.64
CA VAL A 54 8.99 5.40 3.36
C VAL A 54 10.33 4.95 2.79
N LEU A 55 10.98 3.96 3.42
CA LEU A 55 12.28 3.45 2.98
C LEU A 55 12.19 2.76 1.61
N ALA A 56 11.21 1.88 1.41
CA ALA A 56 11.02 1.18 0.14
C ALA A 56 10.81 2.16 -1.02
N TRP A 57 9.93 3.15 -0.84
CA TRP A 57 9.58 4.11 -1.88
C TRP A 57 10.68 5.14 -2.15
N THR A 58 11.35 5.67 -1.12
CA THR A 58 12.44 6.63 -1.31
C THR A 58 13.69 5.99 -1.92
N MET A 59 14.06 4.77 -1.52
CA MET A 59 15.20 4.05 -2.10
C MET A 59 14.96 3.59 -3.55
N ALA A 60 13.70 3.34 -3.91
CA ALA A 60 13.34 2.90 -5.25
C ALA A 60 13.11 4.07 -6.22
N MET A 61 12.41 5.13 -5.81
CA MET A 61 12.22 6.32 -6.65
C MET A 61 13.51 7.14 -6.77
N ARG A 62 14.40 7.10 -5.76
CA ARG A 62 15.62 7.92 -5.67
C ARG A 62 15.36 9.40 -5.99
N PRO A 63 14.35 10.03 -5.36
CA PRO A 63 13.98 11.38 -5.73
C PRO A 63 15.12 12.36 -5.42
N PRO A 64 15.21 13.48 -6.16
CA PRO A 64 16.11 14.55 -5.79
C PRO A 64 15.79 15.03 -4.36
N GLY A 65 16.81 15.19 -3.52
CA GLY A 65 16.58 15.45 -2.09
C GLY A 65 15.98 14.26 -1.32
N MET A 66 16.34 13.02 -1.65
CA MET A 66 15.86 11.79 -1.00
C MET A 66 15.77 11.86 0.54
N LYS A 67 16.78 12.44 1.20
CA LYS A 67 16.80 12.60 2.67
C LYS A 67 15.64 13.46 3.18
N ILE A 68 15.26 14.48 2.42
CA ILE A 68 14.18 15.40 2.76
C ILE A 68 12.83 14.72 2.57
N VAL A 69 12.65 13.98 1.47
CA VAL A 69 11.45 13.17 1.24
C VAL A 69 11.28 12.12 2.35
N ALA A 70 12.35 11.42 2.71
CA ALA A 70 12.33 10.44 3.78
C ALA A 70 12.01 11.09 5.14
N ALA A 71 12.65 12.21 5.47
CA ALA A 71 12.38 12.94 6.71
C ALA A 71 10.95 13.45 6.78
N ALA A 72 10.44 14.06 5.71
CA ALA A 72 9.05 14.51 5.63
C ALA A 72 8.07 13.34 5.79
N GLY A 73 8.32 12.21 5.12
CA GLY A 73 7.51 11.00 5.26
C GLY A 73 7.50 10.44 6.67
N LEU A 74 8.66 10.34 7.33
CA LEU A 74 8.76 9.86 8.71
C LEU A 74 8.13 10.82 9.73
N LEU A 75 8.31 12.12 9.57
CA LEU A 75 7.64 13.11 10.41
C LEU A 75 6.12 13.06 10.22
N THR A 76 5.66 12.85 8.99
CA THR A 76 4.23 12.64 8.68
C THR A 76 3.73 11.37 9.34
N ALA A 77 4.48 10.27 9.30
CA ALA A 77 4.13 9.00 9.94
C ALA A 77 3.88 9.18 11.43
N VAL A 78 4.84 9.80 12.12
CA VAL A 78 4.70 10.15 13.54
C VAL A 78 3.45 11.01 13.75
N ALA A 79 3.32 12.12 13.02
CA ALA A 79 2.19 13.03 13.20
C ALA A 79 0.83 12.35 12.93
N ALA A 80 0.74 11.52 11.90
CA ALA A 80 -0.46 10.80 11.51
C ALA A 80 -0.87 9.75 12.55
N ASP A 81 0.08 9.02 13.12
CA ASP A 81 -0.19 8.03 14.17
C ASP A 81 -0.62 8.71 15.47
N PHE A 82 0.04 9.81 15.85
CA PHE A 82 -0.41 10.63 16.98
C PHE A 82 -1.83 11.17 16.73
N ALA A 83 -2.10 11.68 15.53
CA ALA A 83 -3.40 12.19 15.12
C ALA A 83 -4.49 11.11 15.02
N ALA A 84 -4.12 9.84 14.83
CA ALA A 84 -5.07 8.74 14.81
C ALA A 84 -5.38 8.18 16.20
N VAL A 85 -4.40 8.21 17.11
CA VAL A 85 -4.52 7.62 18.46
C VAL A 85 -5.20 8.55 19.46
N TYR A 86 -4.79 9.82 19.51
CA TYR A 86 -5.10 10.70 20.65
C TYR A 86 -6.38 11.54 20.58
N PRO A 87 -6.86 12.04 19.42
CA PRO A 87 -8.05 12.89 19.40
C PRO A 87 -9.27 12.15 19.95
N ASP A 88 -10.13 12.85 20.71
CA ASP A 88 -11.32 12.25 21.32
C ASP A 88 -12.28 11.67 20.28
N VAL A 89 -12.47 12.40 19.18
CA VAL A 89 -13.30 11.99 18.04
C VAL A 89 -12.42 11.29 17.00
N ALA A 90 -12.75 10.03 16.70
CA ALA A 90 -12.09 9.28 15.63
C ALA A 90 -12.59 9.77 14.26
N GLY A 91 -11.68 10.20 13.39
CA GLY A 91 -12.01 10.62 12.04
C GLY A 91 -10.78 10.96 11.20
N LEU A 92 -10.98 11.22 9.90
CA LEU A 92 -9.89 11.56 8.97
C LEU A 92 -9.43 13.01 9.03
N GLY A 93 -10.15 13.90 9.70
CA GLY A 93 -9.80 15.34 9.77
C GLY A 93 -8.36 15.57 10.27
N PRO A 94 -7.96 15.01 11.42
CA PRO A 94 -6.58 15.10 11.92
C PRO A 94 -5.54 14.49 10.97
N LEU A 95 -5.87 13.40 10.28
CA LEU A 95 -5.00 12.75 9.29
C LEU A 95 -4.79 13.63 8.06
N ALA A 96 -5.83 14.33 7.60
CA ALA A 96 -5.73 15.28 6.50
C ALA A 96 -4.82 16.47 6.86
N LEU A 97 -4.88 16.96 8.11
CA LEU A 97 -3.96 17.98 8.60
C LEU A 97 -2.52 17.48 8.64
N ALA A 98 -2.29 16.24 9.09
CA ALA A 98 -0.96 15.61 9.06
C ALA A 98 -0.43 15.49 7.62
N ALA A 99 -1.28 15.10 6.66
CA ALA A 99 -0.92 15.02 5.25
C ALA A 99 -0.51 16.39 4.68
N VAL A 100 -1.32 17.43 4.91
CA VAL A 100 -1.04 18.79 4.44
C VAL A 100 0.24 19.33 5.07
N ALA A 101 0.39 19.19 6.39
CA ALA A 101 1.60 19.63 7.09
C ALA A 101 2.85 18.89 6.58
N GLY A 102 2.77 17.57 6.43
CA GLY A 102 3.85 16.74 5.90
C GLY A 102 4.28 17.14 4.49
N PHE A 103 3.30 17.38 3.60
CA PHE A 103 3.57 17.85 2.24
C PHE A 103 4.21 19.24 2.23
N ILE A 104 3.71 20.18 3.05
CA ILE A 104 4.30 21.53 3.17
C ILE A 104 5.75 21.45 3.68
N VAL A 105 6.02 20.64 4.70
CA VAL A 105 7.38 20.43 5.23
C VAL A 105 8.31 19.86 4.14
N GLY A 106 7.84 18.86 3.39
CA GLY A 106 8.60 18.30 2.27
C GLY A 106 8.86 19.32 1.16
N PHE A 107 7.82 20.07 0.75
CA PHE A 107 7.93 21.14 -0.24
C PHE A 107 8.93 22.22 0.17
N VAL A 108 8.83 22.74 1.39
CA VAL A 108 9.73 23.79 1.91
C VAL A 108 11.16 23.25 2.02
N GLY A 109 11.35 22.05 2.55
CA GLY A 109 12.66 21.41 2.63
C GLY A 109 13.29 21.26 1.23
N GLN A 110 12.51 20.80 0.26
CA GLN A 110 12.96 20.67 -1.12
C GLN A 110 13.33 22.03 -1.74
N MET A 111 12.52 23.07 -1.50
CA MET A 111 12.84 24.43 -1.94
C MET A 111 14.10 24.99 -1.29
N ILE A 112 14.49 24.56 -0.10
CA ILE A 112 15.75 24.99 0.52
C ILE A 112 16.94 24.23 -0.09
N SER A 113 16.77 22.96 -0.48
CA SER A 113 17.82 22.17 -1.10
C SER A 113 18.02 22.47 -2.60
N GLY A 114 19.22 22.85 -3.00
CA GLY A 114 19.52 23.22 -4.40
C GLY A 114 19.28 22.10 -5.41
N GLU A 115 19.48 20.83 -5.02
CA GLU A 115 19.30 19.66 -5.91
C GLU A 115 17.85 19.42 -6.34
N ALA A 116 16.89 19.69 -5.45
CA ALA A 116 15.47 19.47 -5.73
C ALA A 116 14.84 20.59 -6.57
N ARG A 117 15.41 21.80 -6.54
CA ARG A 117 14.95 22.94 -7.37
C ARG A 117 15.05 22.68 -8.88
N MET A 118 15.97 21.82 -9.31
CA MET A 118 16.16 21.52 -10.74
C MET A 118 15.17 20.47 -11.27
N ARG A 119 14.52 19.70 -10.38
CA ARG A 119 13.63 18.58 -10.72
C ARG A 119 12.41 18.56 -9.78
N VAL A 120 11.77 19.73 -9.65
CA VAL A 120 10.70 19.96 -8.65
C VAL A 120 9.53 18.99 -8.82
N THR A 121 9.08 18.74 -10.04
CA THR A 121 7.92 17.86 -10.29
C THR A 121 8.17 16.43 -9.80
N GLU A 122 9.36 15.88 -10.03
CA GLU A 122 9.75 14.54 -9.57
C GLU A 122 9.83 14.49 -8.03
N SER A 123 10.45 15.53 -7.44
CA SER A 123 10.61 15.69 -6.00
C SER A 123 9.27 15.79 -5.26
N LEU A 124 8.33 16.59 -5.80
CA LEU A 124 7.01 16.79 -5.22
C LEU A 124 6.12 15.58 -5.43
N GLY A 125 6.18 14.93 -6.60
CA GLY A 125 5.47 13.68 -6.86
C GLY A 125 5.86 12.60 -5.85
N ALA A 126 7.17 12.42 -5.60
CA ALA A 126 7.66 11.47 -4.61
C ALA A 126 7.23 11.84 -3.18
N THR A 127 7.27 13.13 -2.82
CA THR A 127 6.83 13.61 -1.51
C THR A 127 5.35 13.33 -1.29
N LEU A 128 4.51 13.69 -2.26
CA LEU A 128 3.07 13.49 -2.20
C LEU A 128 2.73 12.00 -2.08
N LEU A 129 3.36 11.15 -2.89
CA LEU A 129 3.16 9.70 -2.83
C LEU A 129 3.53 9.15 -1.44
N VAL A 130 4.69 9.53 -0.90
CA VAL A 130 5.15 9.06 0.40
C VAL A 130 4.22 9.52 1.52
N VAL A 131 3.86 10.81 1.54
CA VAL A 131 2.96 11.40 2.53
C VAL A 131 1.58 10.73 2.50
N ILE A 132 0.97 10.62 1.32
CA ILE A 132 -0.36 10.00 1.17
C ILE A 132 -0.31 8.53 1.61
N GLY A 133 0.68 7.76 1.15
CA GLY A 133 0.76 6.33 1.49
C GLY A 133 0.91 6.08 2.98
N VAL A 134 1.71 6.90 3.67
CA VAL A 134 1.88 6.84 5.13
C VAL A 134 0.57 7.18 5.86
N VAL A 135 -0.10 8.25 5.45
CA VAL A 135 -1.38 8.68 6.04
C VAL A 135 -2.48 7.66 5.78
N SER A 136 -2.48 7.01 4.62
CA SER A 136 -3.38 5.90 4.33
C SER A 136 -3.19 4.75 5.32
N PHE A 137 -1.96 4.38 5.69
CA PHE A 137 -1.77 3.37 6.73
C PHE A 137 -2.31 3.81 8.10
N ALA A 138 -2.14 5.07 8.47
CA ALA A 138 -2.66 5.59 9.73
C ALA A 138 -4.21 5.60 9.78
N SER A 139 -4.89 5.57 8.63
CA SER A 139 -6.36 5.41 8.61
C SER A 139 -6.82 4.05 9.17
N LEU A 140 -5.96 3.02 9.15
CA LEU A 140 -6.24 1.74 9.80
C LEU A 140 -6.33 1.88 11.33
N ILE A 141 -5.52 2.76 11.93
CA ILE A 141 -5.59 3.06 13.37
C ILE A 141 -6.95 3.70 13.67
N VAL A 142 -7.40 4.66 12.86
CA VAL A 142 -8.72 5.28 13.03
C VAL A 142 -9.85 4.26 12.87
N LEU A 143 -9.72 3.32 11.92
CA LEU A 143 -10.70 2.26 11.71
C LEU A 143 -10.92 1.39 12.96
N THR A 144 -9.88 1.10 13.74
CA THR A 144 -10.05 0.34 15.00
C THR A 144 -10.86 1.07 16.08
N ARG A 145 -11.15 2.35 15.87
CA ARG A 145 -11.88 3.21 16.81
C ARG A 145 -13.32 3.51 16.39
N ILE A 146 -13.72 3.15 15.17
CA ILE A 146 -15.09 3.38 14.67
C ILE A 146 -15.89 2.06 14.66
N PRO A 147 -17.22 2.12 14.83
CA PRO A 147 -18.06 0.92 14.78
C PRO A 147 -17.82 0.13 13.48
N GLN A 148 -17.69 -1.19 13.62
CA GLN A 148 -17.45 -2.11 12.50
C GLN A 148 -16.14 -1.90 11.71
N GLY A 149 -15.25 -1.00 12.14
CA GLY A 149 -14.04 -0.68 11.39
C GLY A 149 -13.01 -1.81 11.38
N THR A 150 -12.89 -2.60 12.46
CA THR A 150 -12.04 -3.80 12.48
C THR A 150 -12.53 -4.86 11.48
N GLN A 151 -13.84 -5.01 11.31
CA GLN A 151 -14.43 -5.90 10.30
C GLN A 151 -14.08 -5.40 8.89
N ALA A 152 -14.18 -4.08 8.64
CA ALA A 152 -13.79 -3.49 7.36
C ALA A 152 -12.30 -3.73 7.05
N ILE A 153 -11.42 -3.63 8.06
CA ILE A 153 -10.00 -4.00 7.95
C ILE A 153 -9.86 -5.46 7.52
N VAL A 154 -10.51 -6.40 8.22
CA VAL A 154 -10.42 -7.84 7.88
C VAL A 154 -10.85 -8.08 6.44
N VAL A 155 -12.01 -7.57 6.03
CA VAL A 155 -12.55 -7.80 4.68
C VAL A 155 -11.61 -7.23 3.61
N CYS A 156 -11.23 -5.96 3.71
CA CYS A 156 -10.45 -5.30 2.68
C CYS A 156 -9.00 -5.79 2.64
N LEU A 157 -8.35 -5.93 3.80
CA LEU A 157 -6.95 -6.36 3.83
C LEU A 157 -6.80 -7.85 3.50
N THR A 158 -7.79 -8.69 3.80
CA THR A 158 -7.79 -10.08 3.32
C THR A 158 -7.95 -10.12 1.81
N ALA A 159 -8.86 -9.32 1.24
CA ALA A 159 -9.02 -9.23 -0.21
C ALA A 159 -7.71 -8.83 -0.90
N THR A 160 -7.06 -7.77 -0.42
CA THR A 160 -5.77 -7.30 -0.94
C THR A 160 -4.66 -8.34 -0.74
N GLY A 161 -4.54 -8.92 0.45
CA GLY A 161 -3.51 -9.92 0.76
C GLY A 161 -3.64 -11.18 -0.09
N VAL A 162 -4.85 -11.72 -0.22
CA VAL A 162 -5.14 -12.88 -1.07
C VAL A 162 -4.89 -12.56 -2.53
N ALA A 163 -5.30 -11.37 -3.00
CA ALA A 163 -5.10 -10.99 -4.38
C ALA A 163 -3.62 -10.92 -4.77
N LEU A 164 -2.80 -10.27 -3.92
CA LEU A 164 -1.36 -10.16 -4.13
C LEU A 164 -0.67 -11.53 -4.01
N LEU A 165 -1.05 -12.34 -3.03
CA LEU A 165 -0.54 -13.71 -2.85
C LEU A 165 -0.81 -14.56 -4.10
N VAL A 166 -2.06 -14.63 -4.56
CA VAL A 166 -2.47 -15.43 -5.71
C VAL A 166 -1.84 -14.92 -7.00
N ALA A 167 -1.81 -13.59 -7.21
CA ALA A 167 -1.17 -13.01 -8.39
C ALA A 167 0.31 -13.39 -8.47
N ARG A 168 1.04 -13.27 -7.36
CA ARG A 168 2.47 -13.58 -7.29
C ARG A 168 2.76 -15.08 -7.35
N LEU A 169 1.89 -15.93 -6.81
CA LEU A 169 1.99 -17.38 -6.97
C LEU A 169 1.78 -17.80 -8.43
N LEU A 170 0.79 -17.23 -9.11
CA LEU A 170 0.55 -17.53 -10.52
C LEU A 170 1.68 -17.04 -11.42
N ASP A 171 2.33 -15.93 -11.10
CA ASP A 171 3.56 -15.50 -11.80
C ASP A 171 4.68 -16.56 -11.70
N THR A 172 4.67 -17.47 -10.71
CA THR A 172 5.65 -18.56 -10.62
C THR A 172 5.37 -19.74 -11.55
N VAL A 173 4.08 -20.04 -11.79
CA VAL A 173 3.64 -21.25 -12.50
C VAL A 173 3.25 -20.93 -13.95
N ALA A 174 2.51 -19.85 -14.17
CA ALA A 174 1.92 -19.46 -15.45
C ALA A 174 2.09 -17.95 -15.72
N PRO A 175 3.33 -17.45 -15.93
CA PRO A 175 3.59 -16.03 -16.20
C PRO A 175 3.15 -15.56 -17.60
N VAL A 176 2.47 -16.39 -18.38
CA VAL A 176 2.07 -16.12 -19.78
C VAL A 176 0.56 -16.31 -19.90
N PRO A 177 -0.17 -15.42 -20.60
CA PRO A 177 0.30 -14.24 -21.33
C PRO A 177 0.81 -13.10 -20.43
N ARG A 178 1.84 -12.40 -20.88
CA ARG A 178 2.39 -11.23 -20.18
C ARG A 178 1.59 -9.99 -20.51
N ILE A 179 1.49 -9.08 -19.55
CA ILE A 179 0.86 -7.76 -19.77
C ILE A 179 1.75 -6.90 -20.68
N ALA A 180 3.07 -6.95 -20.47
CA ALA A 180 4.07 -6.32 -21.31
C ALA A 180 5.35 -7.18 -21.30
N ALA A 181 6.12 -7.16 -22.39
CA ALA A 181 7.35 -7.96 -22.48
C ALA A 181 8.39 -7.58 -21.41
N GLN A 182 8.42 -6.31 -21.01
CA GLN A 182 9.38 -5.71 -20.09
C GLN A 182 8.96 -5.84 -18.62
N VAL A 183 7.70 -6.20 -18.35
CA VAL A 183 7.19 -6.36 -16.99
C VAL A 183 7.14 -7.84 -16.66
N PRO A 184 7.75 -8.32 -15.57
CA PRO A 184 7.75 -9.74 -15.20
C PRO A 184 6.42 -10.17 -14.57
N ARG A 185 5.30 -9.88 -15.24
CA ARG A 185 3.93 -10.11 -14.76
C ARG A 185 3.03 -10.77 -15.79
N GLY A 186 2.37 -11.85 -15.38
CA GLY A 186 1.32 -12.51 -16.14
C GLY A 186 -0.03 -11.81 -15.95
N SER A 187 -0.76 -11.61 -17.05
CA SER A 187 -2.13 -11.08 -17.00
C SER A 187 -3.07 -12.05 -16.27
N LEU A 188 -2.82 -13.36 -16.38
CA LEU A 188 -3.54 -14.39 -15.62
C LEU A 188 -3.41 -14.18 -14.11
N GLY A 189 -2.19 -13.89 -13.62
CA GLY A 189 -1.94 -13.62 -12.21
C GLY A 189 -2.73 -12.41 -11.72
N VAL A 190 -2.74 -11.32 -12.49
CA VAL A 190 -3.49 -10.10 -12.18
C VAL A 190 -5.00 -10.37 -12.08
N VAL A 191 -5.58 -11.01 -13.09
CA VAL A 191 -7.04 -11.28 -13.12
C VAL A 191 -7.44 -12.27 -12.03
N ALA A 192 -6.76 -13.41 -11.95
CA ALA A 192 -7.10 -14.44 -10.97
C ALA A 192 -6.82 -13.99 -9.53
N GLY A 193 -5.78 -13.17 -9.31
CA GLY A 193 -5.54 -12.52 -8.03
C GLY A 193 -6.71 -11.61 -7.63
N ALA A 194 -7.12 -10.70 -8.50
CA ALA A 194 -8.27 -9.83 -8.22
C ALA A 194 -9.56 -10.63 -7.94
N MET A 195 -9.81 -11.70 -8.72
CA MET A 195 -10.95 -12.60 -8.49
C MET A 195 -10.87 -13.32 -7.15
N ALA A 196 -9.70 -13.86 -6.79
CA ALA A 196 -9.49 -14.57 -5.53
C ALA A 196 -9.63 -13.64 -4.32
N GLY A 197 -9.10 -12.42 -4.41
CA GLY A 197 -9.28 -11.39 -3.39
C GLY A 197 -10.75 -10.98 -3.23
N THR A 198 -11.46 -10.80 -4.34
CA THR A 198 -12.90 -10.51 -4.33
C THR A 198 -13.69 -11.64 -3.68
N LEU A 199 -13.39 -12.90 -4.01
CA LEU A 199 -13.99 -14.07 -3.39
C LEU A 199 -13.72 -14.10 -1.87
N ALA A 200 -12.49 -13.82 -1.45
CA ALA A 200 -12.13 -13.77 -0.03
C ALA A 200 -12.91 -12.67 0.73
N ALA A 201 -13.06 -11.49 0.13
CA ALA A 201 -13.92 -10.43 0.67
C ALA A 201 -15.38 -10.86 0.75
N THR A 202 -15.90 -11.58 -0.25
CA THR A 202 -17.28 -12.11 -0.20
C THR A 202 -17.47 -13.10 0.95
N ILE A 203 -16.53 -14.03 1.14
CA ILE A 203 -16.56 -14.98 2.25
C ILE A 203 -16.54 -14.22 3.59
N TRP A 204 -15.55 -13.37 3.83
CA TRP A 204 -15.44 -12.67 5.11
C TRP A 204 -16.53 -11.63 5.33
N GLY A 205 -16.93 -10.90 4.30
CA GLY A 205 -17.98 -9.88 4.37
C GLY A 205 -19.34 -10.47 4.69
N SER A 206 -19.67 -11.64 4.13
CA SER A 206 -20.91 -12.36 4.45
C SER A 206 -20.93 -12.87 5.89
N TYR A 207 -19.82 -13.43 6.40
CA TYR A 207 -19.75 -13.94 7.77
C TYR A 207 -19.64 -12.86 8.85
N LEU A 208 -18.86 -11.81 8.62
CA LEU A 208 -18.55 -10.82 9.65
C LEU A 208 -19.54 -9.67 9.70
N VAL A 209 -20.14 -9.32 8.56
CA VAL A 209 -20.96 -8.11 8.44
C VAL A 209 -22.32 -8.34 7.77
N GLY A 210 -22.54 -9.54 7.21
CA GLY A 210 -23.79 -9.85 6.52
C GLY A 210 -23.96 -9.16 5.17
N PHE A 211 -22.85 -8.79 4.50
CA PHE A 211 -22.91 -8.15 3.19
C PHE A 211 -23.68 -8.99 2.16
N GLY A 212 -24.49 -8.31 1.35
CA GLY A 212 -25.09 -8.93 0.18
C GLY A 212 -24.03 -9.28 -0.87
N PRO A 213 -24.32 -10.23 -1.80
CA PRO A 213 -23.35 -10.64 -2.82
C PRO A 213 -22.81 -9.49 -3.68
N LYS A 214 -23.65 -8.49 -3.98
CA LYS A 214 -23.27 -7.32 -4.80
C LYS A 214 -22.32 -6.39 -4.07
N GLU A 215 -22.61 -6.09 -2.81
CA GLU A 215 -21.79 -5.22 -1.96
C GLU A 215 -20.42 -5.85 -1.73
N ALA A 216 -20.41 -7.12 -1.34
CA ALA A 216 -19.16 -7.83 -1.07
C ALA A 216 -18.29 -7.96 -2.33
N ALA A 217 -18.90 -8.18 -3.50
CA ALA A 217 -18.18 -8.17 -4.77
C ALA A 217 -17.59 -6.80 -5.11
N PHE A 218 -18.34 -5.70 -4.92
CA PHE A 218 -17.85 -4.35 -5.20
C PHE A 218 -16.71 -3.95 -4.25
N ILE A 219 -16.88 -4.22 -2.95
CA ILE A 219 -15.89 -3.93 -1.91
C ILE A 219 -14.62 -4.76 -2.14
N GLY A 220 -14.80 -6.06 -2.39
CA GLY A 220 -13.72 -6.99 -2.68
C GLY A 220 -12.94 -6.58 -3.92
N LEU A 221 -13.65 -6.23 -5.00
CA LEU A 221 -13.02 -5.77 -6.24
C LEU A 221 -12.27 -4.44 -6.03
N ALA A 222 -12.83 -3.49 -5.27
CA ALA A 222 -12.18 -2.23 -4.98
C ALA A 222 -10.86 -2.44 -4.20
N ALA A 223 -10.88 -3.24 -3.13
CA ALA A 223 -9.69 -3.49 -2.31
C ALA A 223 -8.64 -4.39 -3.01
N ALA A 224 -9.08 -5.50 -3.61
CA ALA A 224 -8.22 -6.42 -4.34
C ALA A 224 -7.65 -5.76 -5.61
N GLY A 225 -8.50 -5.07 -6.36
CA GLY A 225 -8.12 -4.34 -7.57
C GLY A 225 -7.12 -3.23 -7.29
N ALA A 226 -7.38 -2.39 -6.28
CA ALA A 226 -6.42 -1.35 -5.87
C ALA A 226 -5.07 -1.96 -5.49
N GLY A 227 -5.08 -3.08 -4.75
CA GLY A 227 -3.90 -3.85 -4.39
C GLY A 227 -3.08 -4.29 -5.59
N VAL A 228 -3.71 -5.05 -6.48
CA VAL A 228 -3.07 -5.63 -7.67
C VAL A 228 -2.61 -4.54 -8.64
N LEU A 229 -3.37 -3.47 -8.81
CA LEU A 229 -2.98 -2.35 -9.69
C LEU A 229 -1.79 -1.58 -9.14
N ALA A 230 -1.70 -1.36 -7.82
CA ALA A 230 -0.51 -0.76 -7.22
C ALA A 230 0.74 -1.64 -7.45
N ASP A 231 0.60 -2.94 -7.21
CA ASP A 231 1.68 -3.92 -7.37
C ASP A 231 2.10 -4.10 -8.84
N LEU A 232 1.18 -3.89 -9.79
CA LEU A 232 1.46 -3.84 -11.22
C LEU A 232 2.13 -2.52 -11.64
N ALA A 233 1.65 -1.39 -11.11
CA ALA A 233 2.19 -0.06 -11.39
C ALA A 233 3.67 0.04 -11.00
N VAL A 234 4.06 -0.57 -9.87
CA VAL A 234 5.47 -0.69 -9.46
C VAL A 234 6.29 -1.44 -10.51
N GLY A 235 5.77 -2.55 -11.05
CA GLY A 235 6.43 -3.30 -12.11
C GLY A 235 6.63 -2.50 -13.40
N PHE A 236 5.64 -1.68 -13.78
CA PHE A 236 5.78 -0.75 -14.90
C PHE A 236 6.76 0.39 -14.63
N ALA A 237 6.75 0.95 -13.42
CA ALA A 237 7.68 2.00 -13.03
C ALA A 237 9.13 1.51 -13.06
N GLU A 238 9.39 0.30 -12.58
CA GLU A 238 10.71 -0.34 -12.66
C GLU A 238 11.14 -0.59 -14.10
N ALA A 239 10.27 -1.19 -14.92
CA ALA A 239 10.56 -1.43 -16.32
C ALA A 239 10.87 -0.11 -17.07
N GLY A 240 10.12 0.96 -16.79
CA GLY A 240 10.38 2.29 -17.36
C GLY A 240 11.75 2.84 -16.99
N ARG A 241 12.19 2.68 -15.72
CA ARG A 241 13.52 3.08 -15.25
C ARG A 241 14.63 2.28 -15.93
N GLU A 242 14.48 0.96 -16.00
CA GLU A 242 15.47 0.09 -16.66
C GLU A 242 15.60 0.43 -18.15
N LEU A 243 14.50 0.72 -18.85
CA LEU A 243 14.51 1.17 -20.25
C LEU A 243 15.15 2.55 -20.43
N ALA A 244 15.05 3.43 -19.42
CA ALA A 244 15.71 4.74 -19.41
C ALA A 244 17.23 4.64 -19.10
N GLY A 245 17.75 3.44 -18.80
CA GLY A 245 19.16 3.23 -18.48
C GLY A 245 19.52 3.50 -17.03
N ASP A 246 18.53 3.65 -16.14
CA ASP A 246 18.80 3.89 -14.73
C ASP A 246 19.38 2.65 -14.04
N PRO A 247 20.31 2.83 -13.09
CA PRO A 247 20.87 1.72 -12.33
C PRO A 247 19.79 1.01 -11.49
N PRO A 248 19.89 -0.32 -11.32
CA PRO A 248 18.92 -1.08 -10.55
C PRO A 248 18.85 -0.58 -9.10
N THR A 249 17.63 -0.54 -8.56
CA THR A 249 17.37 -0.15 -7.17
C THR A 249 17.76 -1.27 -6.21
N MET A 250 17.95 -0.93 -4.93
CA MET A 250 18.27 -1.94 -3.90
C MET A 250 17.20 -3.02 -3.91
N TRP A 251 17.63 -4.28 -3.96
CA TRP A 251 16.77 -5.44 -4.18
C TRP A 251 15.60 -5.49 -3.20
N LEU A 252 15.85 -5.29 -1.91
CA LEU A 252 14.79 -5.40 -0.90
C LEU A 252 13.74 -4.28 -1.04
N ALA A 253 14.20 -3.03 -1.19
CA ALA A 253 13.32 -1.87 -1.31
C ALA A 253 12.36 -2.01 -2.49
N ARG A 254 12.87 -2.42 -3.65
CA ARG A 254 12.13 -2.59 -4.90
C ARG A 254 10.96 -3.56 -4.77
N HIS A 255 11.21 -4.76 -4.26
CA HIS A 255 10.21 -5.82 -4.25
C HIS A 255 9.18 -5.69 -3.11
N MET A 256 9.44 -4.82 -2.12
CA MET A 256 8.48 -4.48 -1.07
C MET A 256 7.47 -3.40 -1.49
N GLN A 257 7.79 -2.55 -2.49
CA GLN A 257 6.93 -1.43 -2.89
C GLN A 257 5.54 -1.87 -3.33
N GLY A 258 5.46 -2.96 -4.09
CA GLY A 258 4.21 -3.44 -4.65
C GLY A 258 3.19 -3.83 -3.57
N PRO A 259 3.53 -4.76 -2.66
CA PRO A 259 2.65 -5.10 -1.55
C PRO A 259 2.36 -3.92 -0.62
N LEU A 260 3.39 -3.15 -0.22
CA LEU A 260 3.21 -1.99 0.65
C LEU A 260 2.29 -0.94 0.01
N GLY A 261 2.45 -0.66 -1.29
CA GLY A 261 1.57 0.21 -2.06
C GLY A 261 0.15 -0.34 -2.16
N GLY A 262 0.00 -1.65 -2.35
CA GLY A 262 -1.29 -2.31 -2.41
C GLY A 262 -2.08 -2.20 -1.11
N PHE A 263 -1.45 -2.46 0.04
CA PHE A 263 -2.08 -2.28 1.35
C PHE A 263 -2.34 -0.79 1.67
N ALA A 264 -1.44 0.11 1.25
CA ALA A 264 -1.66 1.55 1.41
C ALA A 264 -2.89 2.04 0.63
N LEU A 265 -3.16 1.52 -0.58
CA LEU A 265 -4.38 1.86 -1.31
C LEU A 265 -5.63 1.16 -0.78
N ALA A 266 -5.49 -0.02 -0.18
CA ALA A 266 -6.60 -0.75 0.42
C ALA A 266 -7.12 -0.10 1.71
N ALA A 267 -6.26 0.58 2.47
CA ALA A 267 -6.63 1.22 3.73
C ALA A 267 -7.72 2.32 3.62
N PRO A 268 -7.65 3.29 2.68
CA PRO A 268 -8.74 4.25 2.48
C PRO A 268 -10.00 3.60 1.90
N VAL A 269 -9.88 2.50 1.12
CA VAL A 269 -11.04 1.71 0.70
C VAL A 269 -11.74 1.12 1.92
N ALA A 270 -11.00 0.53 2.86
CA ALA A 270 -11.57 0.01 4.10
C ALA A 270 -12.28 1.10 4.92
N TYR A 271 -11.73 2.32 4.94
CA TYR A 271 -12.37 3.45 5.61
C TYR A 271 -13.69 3.84 4.93
N ALA A 272 -13.67 3.98 3.59
CA ALA A 272 -14.86 4.28 2.82
C ALA A 272 -15.95 3.20 3.00
N VAL A 273 -15.56 1.93 3.05
CA VAL A 273 -16.48 0.82 3.31
C VAL A 273 -17.16 0.97 4.66
N SER A 274 -16.39 1.26 5.71
CA SER A 274 -16.94 1.44 7.05
C SER A 274 -17.96 2.57 7.12
N VAL A 275 -17.72 3.69 6.44
CA VAL A 275 -18.59 4.88 6.50
C VAL A 275 -19.77 4.81 5.54
N ILE A 276 -19.67 4.08 4.43
CA ILE A 276 -20.74 4.02 3.41
C ILE A 276 -21.68 2.85 3.66
N PHE A 277 -21.15 1.71 4.13
CA PHE A 277 -21.90 0.46 4.23
C PHE A 277 -22.15 -0.01 5.67
N LEU A 278 -21.36 0.46 6.65
CA LEU A 278 -21.35 -0.12 8.02
C LEU A 278 -21.81 0.84 9.13
N THR A 279 -22.15 2.07 8.78
CA THR A 279 -22.73 3.08 9.67
C THR A 279 -24.15 3.40 9.25
#